data_AF-A0A7W2YET3-F1
#
_entry.id   AF-A0A7W2YET3-F1
#
_cell.length_a   1.000
_cell.length_b   1.000
_cell.length_c   1.000
_cell.angle_alpha   90.00
_cell.angle_beta   90.00
_cell.angle_gamma   90.00
#
_symmetry.space_group_name_H-M   'P 1'
#
loop_
_entity.id
_entity.type
_entity.pdbx_description
1 polymer ?
#
loop_
_entity_poly.entity_id
_entity_poly.type
_entity_poly.pdbx_seq_one_letter_code
_entity_poly.pdbx_strand_id
1 'polypeptide(L)'
;MRLGQKLVLQALEKEQKRLTLKAQKAAQLSEDFINATSKISEVRRKASEILQSGEFEKRVNEFDELANQEKAALKLMKKDPMKVFDAENSTRDELNDFNNELSFLTIRYNRGGL
;
A
#
# COMPACT_ATOMS: atom_id res chain seq x y z
N MET A 1 33.62 14.45 2.20
CA MET A 1 32.95 13.86 1.01
C MET A 1 33.09 14.80 -0.17
N ARG A 2 33.50 14.30 -1.34
CA ARG A 2 33.54 15.07 -2.59
C ARG A 2 32.10 15.36 -3.06
N LEU A 3 31.87 16.47 -3.78
CA LEU A 3 30.53 16.88 -4.24
C LEU A 3 29.78 15.77 -4.99
N GLY A 4 30.48 15.02 -5.85
CA GLY A 4 29.90 13.89 -6.57
C GLY A 4 29.40 12.76 -5.67
N GLN A 5 30.11 12.45 -4.57
CA GLN A 5 29.68 11.42 -3.61
C GLN A 5 28.40 11.84 -2.87
N LYS A 6 28.26 13.13 -2.56
CA LYS A 6 27.06 13.69 -1.93
C LYS A 6 25.84 13.61 -2.85
N LEU A 7 26.01 13.89 -4.15
CA LEU A 7 24.94 13.78 -5.15
C LEU A 7 24.48 12.33 -5.35
N VAL A 8 25.42 11.38 -5.41
CA VAL A 8 25.11 9.95 -5.50
C VAL A 8 24.32 9.48 -4.28
N LEU A 9 24.75 9.85 -3.07
CA LEU A 9 24.04 9.50 -1.83
C LEU A 9 22.60 10.01 -1.84
N GLN A 10 22.39 11.27 -2.23
CA GLN A 10 21.06 11.87 -2.33
C GLN A 10 20.17 11.17 -3.37
N ALA A 11 20.73 10.71 -4.48
CA ALA A 11 20.00 9.94 -5.49
C ALA A 11 19.57 8.58 -4.93
N LEU A 12 20.47 7.87 -4.24
CA LEU A 12 20.19 6.58 -3.62
C LEU A 12 19.13 6.69 -2.51
N GLU A 13 19.19 7.72 -1.67
CA GLU A 13 18.17 7.98 -0.64
C GLU A 13 16.78 8.25 -1.25
N LYS A 14 16.72 8.99 -2.36
CA LYS A 14 15.46 9.24 -3.07
C LYS A 14 14.88 7.96 -3.66
N GLU A 15 15.73 7.14 -4.25
CA GLU A 15 15.33 5.86 -4.84
C GLU A 15 14.84 4.88 -3.75
N GLN A 16 15.55 4.79 -2.63
CA GLN A 16 15.13 4.01 -1.47
C GLN A 16 13.72 4.41 -1.01
N LYS A 17 13.47 5.72 -0.83
CA LYS A 17 12.14 6.23 -0.44
C LYS A 17 11.06 5.86 -1.45
N ARG A 18 11.38 5.92 -2.75
CA ARG A 18 10.46 5.55 -3.83
C ARG A 18 10.06 4.08 -3.73
N LEU A 19 11.04 3.18 -3.56
CA LEU A 19 10.82 1.74 -3.42
C LEU A 19 10.06 1.40 -2.14
N THR A 20 10.37 2.05 -1.02
CA THR A 20 9.62 1.89 0.23
C THR A 20 8.14 2.24 0.07
N LEU A 21 7.84 3.38 -0.56
CA LEU A 21 6.45 3.78 -0.82
C LEU A 21 5.74 2.82 -1.77
N LYS A 22 6.44 2.25 -2.76
CA LYS A 22 5.91 1.25 -3.67
C LYS A 22 5.54 -0.03 -2.93
N ALA A 23 6.45 -0.55 -2.09
CA ALA A 23 6.22 -1.73 -1.27
C ALA A 23 5.07 -1.54 -0.27
N GLN A 24 5.02 -0.40 0.43
CA GLN A 24 3.92 -0.07 1.36
C GLN A 24 2.56 -0.06 0.67
N LYS A 25 2.47 0.52 -0.54
CA LYS A 25 1.21 0.54 -1.31
C LYS A 25 0.79 -0.85 -1.76
N ALA A 26 1.74 -1.71 -2.13
CA ALA A 26 1.44 -3.09 -2.52
C ALA A 26 0.96 -3.92 -1.33
N ALA A 27 1.62 -3.78 -0.17
CA ALA A 27 1.20 -4.42 1.08
C ALA A 27 -0.17 -3.94 1.57
N GLN A 28 -0.44 -2.63 1.51
CA GLN A 28 -1.78 -2.12 1.85
C GLN A 28 -2.84 -2.68 0.90
N LEU A 29 -2.51 -2.79 -0.39
CA LEU A 29 -3.46 -3.34 -1.36
C LEU A 29 -3.78 -4.81 -1.10
N SER A 30 -2.80 -5.63 -0.71
CA SER A 30 -3.03 -7.04 -0.40
C SER A 30 -3.82 -7.20 0.91
N GLU A 31 -3.53 -6.40 1.93
CA GLU A 31 -4.31 -6.34 3.17
C GLU A 31 -5.77 -5.91 2.91
N ASP A 32 -5.98 -4.84 2.14
CA ASP A 32 -7.30 -4.37 1.75
C ASP A 32 -8.06 -5.43 0.94
N PHE A 33 -7.35 -6.20 0.11
CA PHE A 33 -7.92 -7.30 -0.66
C PHE A 33 -8.39 -8.44 0.24
N ILE A 34 -7.58 -8.88 1.20
CA ILE A 34 -7.93 -9.90 2.20
C ILE A 34 -9.17 -9.45 3.00
N ASN A 35 -9.19 -8.18 3.41
CA ASN A 35 -10.24 -7.61 4.24
C ASN A 35 -11.51 -7.21 3.47
N ALA A 36 -11.51 -7.25 2.13
CA ALA A 36 -12.61 -6.74 1.31
C ALA A 36 -13.96 -7.42 1.62
N THR A 37 -13.96 -8.74 1.83
CA THR A 37 -15.18 -9.50 2.13
C THR A 37 -15.78 -9.09 3.48
N SER A 38 -14.94 -8.98 4.52
CA SER A 38 -15.36 -8.53 5.84
C SER A 38 -15.91 -7.11 5.80
N LYS A 39 -15.27 -6.22 5.02
CA LYS A 39 -15.71 -4.84 4.81
C LYS A 39 -17.09 -4.76 4.18
N ILE A 40 -17.38 -5.60 3.17
CA ILE A 40 -18.71 -5.65 2.54
C ILE A 40 -19.77 -6.06 3.56
N SER A 41 -19.51 -7.09 4.35
CA SER A 41 -20.44 -7.56 5.38
C SER A 41 -20.73 -6.48 6.43
N GLU A 42 -19.70 -5.77 6.89
CA GLU A 42 -19.84 -4.69 7.86
C GLU A 42 -20.64 -3.51 7.31
N VAL A 43 -20.34 -3.10 6.07
CA VAL A 43 -21.02 -1.99 5.39
C VAL A 43 -22.51 -2.31 5.19
N ARG A 44 -22.83 -3.54 4.73
CA ARG A 44 -24.22 -3.99 4.56
C ARG A 44 -24.98 -4.06 5.88
N ARG A 45 -24.32 -4.47 6.97
CA ARG A 45 -24.93 -4.46 8.30
C ARG A 45 -25.30 -3.05 8.72
N LYS A 46 -24.35 -2.10 8.63
CA LYS A 46 -24.57 -0.69 8.96
C LYS A 46 -25.66 -0.04 8.08
N ALA A 47 -25.66 -0.34 6.79
CA ALA A 47 -26.70 0.13 5.87
C ALA A 47 -28.08 -0.41 6.26
N SER A 48 -28.16 -1.69 6.67
CA SER A 48 -29.41 -2.29 7.14
C SER A 48 -29.91 -1.64 8.44
N GLU A 49 -29.02 -1.30 9.37
CA GLU A 49 -29.36 -0.58 10.61
C GLU A 49 -29.97 0.80 10.31
N ILE A 50 -29.43 1.55 9.34
CA ILE A 50 -29.98 2.85 8.90
C ILE A 50 -31.38 2.69 8.28
N LEU A 51 -31.58 1.66 7.46
CA LEU A 51 -32.87 1.40 6.85
C LEU A 51 -33.91 0.98 7.89
N GLN A 52 -33.52 0.16 8.87
CA GLN A 52 -34.40 -0.30 9.94
C GLN A 52 -34.75 0.79 10.95
N SER A 53 -33.89 1.78 11.16
CA SER A 53 -34.20 2.90 12.06
C SER A 53 -35.27 3.85 11.51
N GLY A 54 -35.58 3.78 10.22
CA GLY A 54 -36.49 4.71 9.54
C GLY A 54 -35.93 6.13 9.41
N GLU A 55 -34.64 6.34 9.73
CA GLU A 55 -33.97 7.63 9.67
C GLU A 55 -33.17 7.84 8.38
N PHE A 56 -33.47 7.05 7.34
CA PHE A 56 -32.76 7.10 6.07
C PHE A 56 -32.65 8.53 5.52
N GLU A 57 -33.75 9.29 5.47
CA GLU A 57 -33.77 10.67 4.96
C GLU A 57 -32.82 11.62 5.71
N LYS A 58 -32.56 11.36 7.00
CA LYS A 58 -31.63 12.16 7.80
C LYS A 58 -30.18 11.71 7.66
N ARG A 59 -29.97 10.44 7.25
CA ARG A 59 -28.67 9.76 7.18
C ARG A 59 -28.28 9.36 5.76
N VAL A 60 -28.87 9.99 4.73
CA VAL A 60 -28.60 9.69 3.31
C VAL A 60 -27.11 9.79 3.00
N ASN A 61 -26.42 10.82 3.50
CA ASN A 61 -24.99 11.00 3.27
C ASN A 61 -24.16 9.83 3.81
N GLU A 62 -24.48 9.35 5.02
CA GLU A 62 -23.82 8.18 5.61
C GLU A 62 -24.09 6.92 4.80
N PHE A 63 -25.30 6.78 4.28
CA PHE A 63 -25.69 5.66 3.42
C PHE A 63 -24.92 5.68 2.09
N ASP A 64 -24.75 6.86 1.47
CA ASP A 64 -23.97 7.03 0.25
C ASP A 64 -22.48 6.75 0.47
N GLU A 65 -21.93 7.15 1.61
CA GLU A 65 -20.56 6.79 2.01
C GLU A 65 -20.40 5.27 2.14
N LEU A 66 -21.36 4.59 2.78
CA LEU A 66 -21.39 3.14 2.88
C LEU A 66 -21.46 2.48 1.49
N ALA A 67 -22.32 2.97 0.58
CA ALA A 67 -22.40 2.46 -0.79
C ALA A 67 -21.07 2.63 -1.56
N ASN A 68 -20.37 3.75 -1.37
CA ASN A 68 -19.06 3.98 -1.96
C ASN A 68 -17.99 3.02 -1.41
N GLN A 69 -18.03 2.74 -0.10
CA GLN A 69 -17.14 1.77 0.54
C GLN A 69 -17.38 0.34 0.01
N GLU A 70 -18.65 -0.07 -0.14
CA GLU A 70 -18.99 -1.37 -0.73
C GLU A 70 -18.50 -1.47 -2.17
N LYS A 71 -18.72 -0.43 -2.98
CA LYS A 71 -18.26 -0.38 -4.38
C LYS A 71 -16.74 -0.49 -4.49
N ALA A 72 -15.99 0.14 -3.58
CA ALA A 72 -14.54 0.03 -3.53
C ALA A 72 -14.08 -1.39 -3.18
N ALA A 73 -14.69 -2.02 -2.17
CA ALA A 73 -14.39 -3.40 -1.78
C ALA A 73 -14.73 -4.40 -2.89
N LEU A 74 -15.88 -4.25 -3.55
CA LEU A 74 -16.25 -5.06 -4.72
C LEU A 74 -15.28 -4.90 -5.89
N LYS A 75 -14.75 -3.69 -6.11
CA LYS A 75 -13.71 -3.46 -7.12
C LYS A 75 -12.41 -4.16 -6.77
N LEU A 76 -12.05 -4.22 -5.49
CA LEU A 76 -10.89 -4.98 -5.02
C LEU A 76 -11.08 -6.48 -5.26
N MET A 77 -12.22 -7.06 -4.90
CA MET A 77 -12.51 -8.49 -5.10
C MET A 77 -12.49 -8.94 -6.56
N LYS A 78 -12.68 -8.02 -7.52
CA LYS A 78 -12.56 -8.31 -8.96
C LYS A 78 -11.11 -8.41 -9.45
N LYS A 79 -10.13 -8.03 -8.64
CA LYS A 79 -8.72 -8.17 -8.99
C LYS A 79 -8.31 -9.64 -8.93
N ASP A 80 -7.36 -9.99 -9.78
CA ASP A 80 -6.71 -11.30 -9.76
C ASP A 80 -5.88 -11.43 -8.47
N PRO A 81 -6.20 -12.39 -7.58
CA PRO A 81 -5.49 -12.58 -6.32
C PRO A 81 -3.99 -12.80 -6.54
N MET A 82 -3.60 -13.57 -7.57
CA MET A 82 -2.19 -13.88 -7.83
C MET A 82 -1.43 -12.60 -8.12
N LYS A 83 -1.98 -11.73 -8.98
CA LYS A 83 -1.35 -10.44 -9.29
C LYS A 83 -1.24 -9.50 -8.09
N VAL A 84 -2.16 -9.58 -7.14
CA VAL A 84 -2.12 -8.75 -5.92
C VAL A 84 -0.98 -9.20 -5.01
N PHE A 85 -0.90 -10.50 -4.71
CA PHE A 85 0.13 -11.04 -3.82
C PHE A 85 1.52 -11.11 -4.48
N ASP A 86 1.59 -11.40 -5.78
CA ASP A 86 2.85 -11.35 -6.53
C ASP A 86 3.43 -9.94 -6.57
N ALA A 87 2.59 -8.90 -6.69
CA ALA A 87 3.05 -7.52 -6.63
C ALA A 87 3.59 -7.14 -5.24
N GLU A 88 2.96 -7.62 -4.16
CA GLU A 88 3.50 -7.43 -2.80
C GLU A 88 4.87 -8.09 -2.66
N ASN A 89 4.98 -9.37 -3.02
CA ASN A 89 6.25 -10.11 -2.93
C ASN A 89 7.33 -9.46 -3.79
N SER A 90 7.04 -9.16 -5.06
CA SER A 90 8.00 -8.56 -5.99
C SER A 90 8.50 -7.20 -5.50
N THR A 91 7.62 -6.33 -5.00
CA THR A 91 8.05 -5.00 -4.52
C THR A 91 8.83 -5.07 -3.21
N ARG A 92 8.55 -6.06 -2.36
CA ARG A 92 9.35 -6.33 -1.16
C ARG A 92 10.74 -6.85 -1.53
N ASP A 93 10.82 -7.76 -2.48
CA ASP A 93 12.09 -8.34 -2.94
C ASP A 93 12.96 -7.27 -3.61
N GLU A 94 12.39 -6.45 -4.50
CA GLU A 94 13.07 -5.28 -5.09
C GLU A 94 13.66 -4.33 -4.03
N LEU A 95 12.89 -4.03 -2.97
CA LEU A 95 13.35 -3.16 -1.89
C LEU A 95 14.47 -3.81 -1.06
N ASN A 96 14.37 -5.10 -0.80
CA ASN A 96 15.38 -5.86 -0.06
C ASN A 96 16.69 -5.91 -0.84
N ASP A 97 16.64 -6.22 -2.13
CA ASP A 97 17.81 -6.25 -3.01
C ASP A 97 18.48 -4.89 -3.08
N PHE A 98 17.70 -3.82 -3.28
CA PHE A 98 18.23 -2.45 -3.27
C PHE A 98 18.89 -2.08 -1.93
N ASN A 99 18.28 -2.44 -0.80
CA ASN A 99 18.85 -2.17 0.53
C ASN A 99 20.15 -2.95 0.77
N ASN A 100 20.22 -4.19 0.28
CA ASN A 100 21.43 -5.00 0.35
C ASN A 100 22.56 -4.34 -0.44
N GLU A 101 22.31 -3.97 -1.70
CA GLU A 101 23.28 -3.26 -2.54
C GLU A 101 23.74 -1.93 -1.94
N LEU A 102 22.80 -1.15 -1.39
CA LEU A 102 23.09 0.12 -0.73
C LEU A 102 23.99 -0.08 0.50
N SER A 103 23.73 -1.12 1.29
CA SER A 103 24.57 -1.49 2.44
C SER A 103 25.98 -1.88 1.99
N PHE A 104 26.11 -2.72 0.96
CA PHE A 104 27.41 -3.09 0.39
C PHE A 104 28.21 -1.88 -0.09
N LEU A 105 27.57 -0.97 -0.83
CA LEU A 105 28.19 0.28 -1.28
C LEU A 105 28.66 1.12 -0.09
N THR A 106 27.80 1.31 0.91
CA THR A 106 28.10 2.10 2.11
C THR A 106 29.31 1.54 2.88
N ILE A 107 29.40 0.21 3.03
CA ILE A 107 30.55 -0.46 3.68
C ILE A 107 31.84 -0.23 2.88
N ARG A 108 31.82 -0.36 1.55
CA ARG A 108 33.00 -0.09 0.71
C ARG A 108 33.47 1.37 0.81
N TYR A 109 32.53 2.31 0.77
CA TYR A 109 32.82 3.73 0.93
C TYR A 109 33.42 4.06 2.32
N ASN A 110 32.90 3.45 3.39
CA ASN A 110 33.39 3.71 4.76
C ASN A 110 34.74 3.04 5.07
N ARG A 111 35.11 1.97 4.36
CA ARG A 111 36.40 1.29 4.52
C ARG A 111 37.54 1.91 3.71
N GLY A 112 37.33 3.07 3.09
CA GLY A 112 38.35 3.77 2.29
C GLY A 112 38.66 3.11 0.95
N GLY A 113 37.82 2.20 0.47
CA GLY A 113 38.01 1.53 -0.82
C GLY A 113 37.39 2.32 -1.96
N LEU A 114 38.09 3.35 -2.45
CA LEU A 114 38.07 3.88 -3.82
C LEU A 114 39.29 4.79 -4.05
#